data_AF-A0A1F9M4M4-F1
#
_entry.id   AF-A0A1F9M4M4-F1
#
_cell.length_a   1.000
_cell.length_b   1.000
_cell.length_c   1.000
_cell.angle_alpha   90.00
_cell.angle_beta   90.00
_cell.angle_gamma   90.00
#
_symmetry.space_group_name_H-M   'P 1'
#
loop_
_entity.id
_entity.type
_entity.pdbx_description
1 polymer ?
#
loop_
_entity_poly.entity_id
_entity_poly.type
_entity_poly.pdbx_seq_one_letter_code
_entity_poly.pdbx_strand_id
1 'polypeptide(L)' 'MIDESSGEIFGDLAAQLSRNGISHRYRMQDLWLASQAVQHGFRLLTRNRKDFVGIPGLLLVVWNDAAPKATTD' A
#
# COMPACT_ATOMS: atom_id res chain seq x y z
N MET A 1 -1.75 12.22 9.82
CA MET A 1 -1.51 13.65 9.48
C MET A 1 -0.16 13.66 8.81
N ILE A 2 -0.02 14.28 7.63
CA ILE A 2 1.29 14.27 6.96
C ILE A 2 2.21 15.22 7.72
N ASP A 3 3.34 14.68 8.17
CA ASP A 3 4.37 15.34 8.95
C ASP A 3 5.77 14.91 8.46
N GLU A 4 6.83 15.35 9.15
CA GLU A 4 8.21 15.02 8.82
C GLU A 4 8.46 13.51 8.75
N SER A 5 7.98 12.75 9.75
CA SER A 5 8.12 11.29 9.80
C SER A 5 7.43 10.62 8.62
N SER A 6 6.25 11.13 8.22
CA SER A 6 5.55 10.69 7.01
C SER A 6 6.42 10.87 5.76
N GLY A 7 7.12 12.01 5.66
CA GLY A 7 7.98 12.36 4.54
C GLY A 7 9.24 11.50 4.46
N GLU A 8 9.86 11.17 5.60
CA GLU A 8 11.00 10.25 5.66
C GLU A 8 10.61 8.84 5.19
N ILE A 9 9.48 8.32 5.68
CA ILE A 9 8.95 7.02 5.27
C ILE A 9 8.64 7.02 3.77
N PHE A 10 8.02 8.10 3.27
CA PHE A 10 7.76 8.24 1.83
C PHE A 10 9.05 8.17 1.01
N GLY A 11 10.08 8.91 1.41
CA GLY A 11 11.37 8.94 0.73
C GLY A 11 12.04 7.57 0.67
N ASP A 12 12.03 6.84 1.79
CA ASP A 12 12.61 5.49 1.84
C ASP A 12 11.82 4.49 0.99
N LEU A 13 10.49 4.51 1.05
CA LEU A 13 9.65 3.66 0.21
C LEU A 13 9.84 3.98 -1.28
N ALA A 14 9.95 5.26 -1.66
CA ALA A 14 10.24 5.67 -3.04
C ALA A 14 11.62 5.16 -3.49
N ALA A 15 12.64 5.27 -2.64
CA ALA A 15 13.97 4.76 -2.97
C ALA A 15 13.95 3.24 -3.18
N GLN A 16 13.22 2.51 -2.34
CA GLN A 16 13.07 1.05 -2.42
C GLN A 16 12.33 0.62 -3.69
N LEU A 17 11.21 1.26 -4.02
CA LEU A 17 10.45 0.98 -5.24
C LEU A 17 11.26 1.33 -6.50
N SER A 18 12.08 2.38 -6.45
CA SER A 18 12.90 2.83 -7.60
C SER A 18 13.97 1.80 -7.94
N ARG A 19 14.61 1.21 -6.93
CA ARG A 19 15.55 0.08 -7.10
C ARG A 19 14.90 -1.14 -7.76
N ASN A 20 13.59 -1.31 -7.60
CA ASN A 20 12.83 -2.42 -8.18
C ASN A 20 12.26 -2.11 -9.58
N GLY A 21 12.64 -0.97 -10.19
CA GLY A 21 12.22 -0.61 -11.55
C GLY A 21 10.76 -0.15 -11.67
N ILE A 22 10.09 0.14 -10.55
CA ILE A 22 8.70 0.58 -10.56
C ILE A 22 8.65 2.11 -10.78
N SER A 23 7.95 2.56 -11.82
CA SER A 23 7.82 3.99 -12.14
C SER A 23 6.95 4.72 -11.10
N HIS A 24 7.53 5.73 -10.44
CA HIS A 24 6.94 6.45 -9.30
C HIS A 24 5.85 7.44 -9.68
N ARG A 25 5.86 7.90 -10.94
CA ARG A 25 5.05 9.05 -11.37
C ARG A 25 3.54 8.80 -11.27
N TYR A 26 3.11 7.54 -11.35
CA TYR A 26 1.70 7.14 -11.30
C TYR A 26 1.21 6.71 -9.91
N ARG A 27 2.09 6.61 -8.90
CA ARG A 27 1.75 6.06 -7.57
C ARG A 27 2.03 7.01 -6.41
N MET A 28 2.22 8.31 -6.69
CA MET A 28 2.54 9.29 -5.64
C MET A 28 1.48 9.32 -4.53
N GLN A 29 0.19 9.30 -4.90
CA GLN A 29 -0.90 9.29 -3.92
C GLN A 29 -0.93 7.99 -3.10
N ASP A 30 -0.77 6.84 -3.76
CA ASP A 30 -0.73 5.53 -3.11
C ASP A 30 0.46 5.39 -2.16
N LEU A 31 1.59 5.99 -2.53
CA LEU A 31 2.80 5.97 -1.72
C LEU A 31 2.65 6.82 -0.47
N TRP A 32 1.99 7.98 -0.56
CA TRP A 32 1.61 8.76 0.63
C TRP A 32 0.65 7.98 1.53
N LEU A 33 -0.34 7.29 0.96
CA LEU A 33 -1.29 6.47 1.70
C LEU A 33 -0.58 5.31 2.43
N ALA A 34 0.34 4.64 1.74
CA ALA A 34 1.17 3.58 2.30
C ALA A 34 2.09 4.10 3.42
N SER A 35 2.67 5.29 3.23
CA SER A 35 3.55 5.91 4.23
C SER A 35 2.81 6.18 5.54
N GLN A 36 1.59 6.71 5.47
CA GLN A 36 0.74 6.90 6.66
C GLN A 36 0.34 5.57 7.31
N ALA A 37 0.02 4.55 6.52
CA ALA A 37 -0.32 3.24 7.06
C ALA A 37 0.86 2.60 7.79
N VAL A 38 2.08 2.70 7.23
CA VAL A 38 3.32 2.19 7.85
C VAL A 38 3.65 2.98 9.10
N GLN A 39 3.61 4.32 9.05
CA GLN A 39 3.91 5.20 10.18
C GLN A 39 3.07 4.87 11.43
N HIS A 40 1.79 4.59 11.23
CA HIS A 40 0.86 4.35 12.33
C HIS A 40 0.58 2.86 12.60
N GLY A 41 1.25 1.95 11.90
CA GLY A 41 1.04 0.50 12.05
C GLY A 41 -0.35 0.02 11.62
N PHE A 42 -1.01 0.74 10.70
CA PHE A 42 -2.33 0.40 10.22
C PHE A 42 -2.30 -0.66 9.11
N ARG A 43 -3.43 -1.36 8.99
CA ARG A 43 -3.72 -2.22 7.85
C ARG A 43 -4.41 -1.40 6.76
N LEU A 44 -3.88 -1.44 5.54
CA LEU A 44 -4.46 -0.75 4.40
C LEU A 44 -5.46 -1.65 3.67
N LEU A 45 -6.74 -1.29 3.72
CA LEU A 45 -7.79 -1.94 2.94
C LEU A 45 -7.78 -1.42 1.51
N THR A 46 -7.75 -2.31 0.51
CA THR A 46 -7.77 -1.92 -0.89
C THR A 46 -8.52 -2.93 -1.77
N ARG A 47 -9.09 -2.45 -2.87
CA ARG A 47 -9.53 -3.28 -4.01
C ARG A 47 -8.43 -3.45 -5.06
N ASN A 48 -7.42 -2.56 -5.06
CA ASN A 48 -6.36 -2.52 -6.06
C ASN A 48 -5.07 -3.15 -5.54
N ARG A 49 -5.10 -4.46 -5.23
CA ARG A 49 -3.94 -5.17 -4.66
C ARG A 49 -2.62 -4.91 -5.43
N LYS A 50 -2.68 -4.89 -6.76
CA LYS A 50 -1.51 -4.70 -7.64
C LYS A 50 -0.78 -3.37 -7.40
N ASP A 51 -1.48 -2.35 -6.92
CA ASP A 51 -0.94 -1.00 -6.73
C ASP A 51 -0.37 -0.82 -5.32
N PHE A 52 -0.34 -1.86 -4.49
CA PHE A 52 0.25 -1.83 -3.16
C PHE A 52 1.12 -3.05 -2.85
N VAL A 53 0.99 -4.13 -3.63
CA VAL A 53 1.79 -5.33 -3.46
C VAL A 53 3.28 -5.01 -3.59
N GLY A 54 4.08 -5.55 -2.67
CA GLY A 54 5.53 -5.36 -2.67
C GLY A 54 6.00 -4.05 -2.04
N ILE A 55 5.11 -3.20 -1.49
CA ILE A 55 5.53 -2.09 -0.64
C ILE A 55 6.05 -2.64 0.70
N PRO A 56 7.32 -2.37 1.05
CA PRO A 56 7.91 -2.83 2.31
C PRO A 56 7.17 -2.27 3.53
N GLY A 57 6.97 -3.11 4.54
CA GLY A 57 6.31 -2.73 5.81
C GLY A 57 4.79 -2.51 5.73
N LEU A 58 4.19 -2.53 4.53
CA LEU A 58 2.75 -2.28 4.38
C LEU A 58 1.93 -3.56 4.60
N LEU A 59 1.02 -3.52 5.57
CA LEU A 59 0.06 -4.59 5.82
C LEU A 59 -1.20 -4.38 4.97
N LEU A 60 -1.44 -5.27 4.00
CA LEU A 60 -2.59 -5.17 3.10
C LEU A 60 -3.75 -6.06 3.50
N VAL A 61 -4.95 -5.50 3.45
CA VAL A 61 -6.21 -6.24 3.46
C VAL A 61 -6.84 -6.03 2.09
N VAL A 62 -7.09 -7.13 1.38
CA VAL A 62 -7.74 -7.06 0.06
C VAL A 62 -9.22 -7.27 0.25
N TRP A 63 -10.01 -6.28 -0.12
CA TRP A 63 -11.45 -6.44 -0.14
C TRP A 63 -11.83 -7.39 -1.28
N ASN A 64 -12.46 -8.51 -0.96
CA ASN A 64 -13.00 -9.45 -1.94
C ASN A 64 -14.51 -9.27 -1.99
N ASP A 65 -15.02 -8.75 -3.11
CA ASP A 65 -16.47 -8.58 -3.33
C ASP A 65 -17.19 -9.93 -3.57
N ALA A 66 -16.46 -11.05 -3.71
CA ALA A 66 -17.07 -12.36 -3.86
C ALA A 66 -17.72 -12.81 -2.54
N ALA A 67 -19.05 -12.81 -2.51
CA ALA A 67 -19.83 -13.54 -1.51
C ALA A 67 -19.39 -15.01 -1.48
N PRO A 68 -19.42 -15.69 -0.31
CA PRO A 68 -19.17 -17.13 -0.26
C PRO A 68 -20.12 -17.81 -1.24
N LYS A 69 -19.58 -18.54 -2.22
CA LYS A 69 -20.40 -19.40 -3.07
C LYS A 69 -21.10 -20.38 -2.14
N ALA A 70 -22.43 -20.36 -2.13
CA ALA A 70 -23.21 -21.37 -1.42
C ALA A 70 -22.76 -22.74 -1.94
N THR A 71 -22.21 -23.55 -1.05
CA THR A 71 -21.99 -24.97 -1.29
C THR A 71 -23.37 -25.60 -1.46
N THR A 72 -23.74 -25.90 -2.70
CA THR A 72 -24.89 -26.77 -2.96
C THR A 72 -24.35 -28.19 -3.02
N ASP A 73 -24.62 -28.96 -1.97
CA ASP A 73 -24.57 -30.42 -1.98
C ASP A 73 -25.66 -31.00 -2.91
#